data_AF-T0R7X2-F1
#
_entry.id   AF-T0R7X2-F1
#
_cell.length_a   1.000
_cell.length_b   1.000
_cell.length_c   1.000
_cell.angle_alpha   90.00
_cell.angle_beta   90.00
_cell.angle_gamma   90.00
#
_symmetry.space_group_name_H-M   'P 1'
#
loop_
_entity.id
_entity.type
_entity.pdbx_description
1 polymer ?
#
loop_
_entity_poly.entity_id
_entity_poly.type
_entity_poly.pdbx_seq_one_letter_code
_entity_poly.pdbx_strand_id
1 'polypeptide(L)'
;MATFVDAVLHQPELFVVVTGYQDGVCQGAATRFHDFHHLVDFEATQDQREGVYLLDPALFHTSYRQCNIPDAPPDALSTDELYLNVHNTRDPRFPLHLAILEGDLAATTSILRCRPDLAYQEAIEAAIQHKRLDIATYLLEQRATHVPELNRNFEDEYQGRPSRLLDAWLPSCRSTLYENNRRSRPYSA
;
A
#
# COMPACT_ATOMS: atom_id res chain seq x y z
N MET A 1 -36.93 -8.30 -27.29
CA MET A 1 -35.61 -8.27 -27.97
C MET A 1 -34.57 -8.12 -26.88
N ALA A 2 -33.64 -9.06 -26.75
CA ALA A 2 -32.55 -8.95 -25.78
C ALA A 2 -31.57 -7.87 -26.26
N THR A 3 -31.20 -6.94 -25.37
CA THR A 3 -30.16 -5.96 -25.66
C THR A 3 -28.79 -6.63 -25.65
N PHE A 4 -27.76 -5.98 -26.21
CA PHE A 4 -26.36 -6.46 -26.09
C PHE A 4 -25.97 -6.69 -24.63
N VAL A 5 -26.44 -5.82 -23.74
CA VAL A 5 -26.24 -5.93 -22.28
C VAL A 5 -26.93 -7.19 -21.73
N ASP A 6 -28.18 -7.46 -22.13
CA ASP A 6 -28.89 -8.69 -21.69
C ASP A 6 -28.19 -9.96 -22.19
N ALA A 7 -27.71 -9.97 -23.43
CA ALA A 7 -27.09 -11.16 -24.03
C ALA A 7 -25.73 -11.48 -23.40
N VAL A 8 -24.98 -10.46 -22.98
CA VAL A 8 -23.64 -10.61 -22.37
C VAL A 8 -23.75 -10.91 -20.87
N LEU A 9 -24.63 -10.22 -20.13
CA LEU A 9 -24.73 -10.39 -18.67
C LEU A 9 -25.42 -11.70 -18.24
N HIS A 10 -26.19 -12.35 -19.12
CA HIS A 10 -26.81 -13.66 -18.83
C HIS A 10 -25.91 -14.86 -19.16
N GLN A 11 -24.71 -14.62 -19.72
CA GLN A 11 -23.71 -15.67 -19.89
C GLN A 11 -22.74 -15.64 -18.70
N PRO A 12 -22.74 -16.65 -17.81
CA PRO A 12 -21.94 -16.62 -16.59
C PRO A 12 -20.45 -16.39 -16.86
N GLU A 13 -19.94 -17.03 -17.91
CA GLU A 13 -18.54 -16.92 -18.36
C GLU A 13 -18.19 -15.48 -18.78
N LEU A 14 -19.07 -14.82 -19.54
CA LEU A 14 -18.84 -13.44 -20.02
C LEU A 14 -19.13 -12.39 -18.95
N PHE A 15 -20.10 -12.65 -18.07
CA PHE A 15 -20.38 -11.81 -16.91
C PHE A 15 -19.15 -11.73 -16.01
N VAL A 16 -18.53 -12.86 -15.66
CA VAL A 16 -17.30 -12.92 -14.86
C VAL A 16 -16.15 -12.15 -15.51
N VAL A 17 -16.01 -12.27 -16.84
CA VAL A 17 -15.04 -11.48 -17.61
C VAL A 17 -15.38 -9.99 -17.52
N VAL A 18 -16.59 -9.57 -17.88
CA VAL A 18 -16.97 -8.15 -17.90
C VAL A 18 -16.87 -7.50 -16.52
N THR A 19 -17.29 -8.19 -15.45
CA THR A 19 -17.13 -7.70 -14.08
C THR A 19 -15.69 -7.76 -13.58
N GLY A 20 -14.88 -8.69 -14.08
CA GLY A 20 -13.43 -8.73 -13.83
C GLY A 20 -12.64 -7.69 -14.64
N TYR A 21 -13.24 -7.12 -15.70
CA TYR A 21 -12.63 -6.14 -16.60
C TYR A 21 -13.10 -4.70 -16.37
N GLN A 22 -13.98 -4.43 -15.39
CA GLN A 22 -14.16 -3.07 -14.87
C GLN A 22 -12.94 -2.76 -13.98
N ASP A 23 -11.94 -2.11 -14.60
CA ASP A 23 -10.61 -1.84 -14.04
C ASP A 23 -9.96 -3.04 -13.34
N GLY A 24 -9.98 -4.20 -14.00
CA GLY A 24 -9.03 -5.27 -13.76
C GLY A 24 -9.12 -6.02 -12.43
N VAL A 25 -10.06 -5.71 -11.52
CA VAL A 25 -10.11 -6.34 -10.20
C VAL A 25 -10.59 -7.79 -10.28
N CYS A 26 -9.64 -8.73 -10.26
CA CYS A 26 -9.95 -10.16 -10.25
C CYS A 26 -10.77 -10.52 -9.00
N GLN A 27 -11.61 -11.57 -9.07
CA GLN A 27 -12.57 -11.93 -8.01
C GLN A 27 -11.95 -11.98 -6.59
N GLY A 28 -10.70 -12.43 -6.46
CA GLY A 28 -9.99 -12.48 -5.17
C GLY A 28 -9.65 -11.11 -4.56
N ALA A 29 -9.55 -10.05 -5.37
CA ALA A 29 -9.33 -8.68 -4.92
C ALA A 29 -10.65 -7.88 -4.84
N ALA A 30 -11.70 -8.30 -5.55
CA ALA A 30 -12.95 -7.55 -5.70
C ALA A 30 -13.59 -7.17 -4.36
N THR A 31 -13.62 -8.11 -3.41
CA THR A 31 -14.16 -7.88 -2.07
C THR A 31 -13.41 -6.78 -1.33
N ARG A 32 -12.07 -6.74 -1.39
CA ARG A 32 -11.28 -5.71 -0.69
C ARG A 32 -11.53 -4.30 -1.25
N PHE A 33 -11.68 -4.17 -2.56
CA PHE A 33 -12.04 -2.89 -3.18
C PHE A 33 -13.49 -2.49 -2.87
N HIS A 34 -14.42 -3.44 -2.91
CA HIS A 34 -15.81 -3.22 -2.51
C HIS A 34 -15.89 -2.74 -1.05
N ASP A 35 -15.23 -3.44 -0.14
CA ASP A 35 -15.23 -3.10 1.28
C ASP A 35 -14.56 -1.74 1.52
N PHE A 36 -13.46 -1.46 0.82
CA PHE A 36 -12.89 -0.12 0.83
C PHE A 36 -13.90 0.94 0.39
N HIS A 37 -14.67 0.72 -0.68
CA HIS A 37 -15.62 1.73 -1.15
C HIS A 37 -16.85 1.92 -0.26
N HIS A 38 -17.27 0.90 0.47
CA HIS A 38 -18.55 0.90 1.18
C HIS A 38 -18.45 0.88 2.70
N LEU A 39 -17.34 0.40 3.25
CA LEU A 39 -17.17 0.12 4.68
C LEU A 39 -15.97 0.86 5.29
N VAL A 40 -15.31 1.71 4.51
CA VAL A 40 -14.20 2.54 4.97
C VAL A 40 -14.56 3.99 4.70
N ASP A 41 -14.48 4.83 5.72
CA ASP A 41 -14.56 6.28 5.60
C ASP A 41 -13.17 6.91 5.70
N PHE A 42 -13.03 8.14 5.24
CA PHE A 42 -11.78 8.89 5.33
C PHE A 42 -12.05 10.26 5.95
N GLU A 43 -11.42 10.52 7.09
CA GLU A 43 -11.49 11.80 7.78
C GLU A 43 -10.17 12.56 7.61
N ALA A 44 -10.28 13.72 6.96
CA ALA A 44 -9.16 14.64 6.83
C ALA A 44 -8.90 15.37 8.17
N THR A 45 -7.65 15.36 8.66
CA THR A 45 -7.32 16.12 9.88
C THR A 45 -7.04 17.60 9.56
N GLN A 46 -7.16 18.47 10.57
CA GLN A 46 -6.94 19.90 10.38
C GLN A 46 -5.48 20.27 10.08
N ASP A 47 -4.52 19.40 10.44
CA ASP A 47 -3.08 19.69 10.40
C ASP A 47 -2.42 19.47 9.02
N GLN A 48 -3.19 19.45 7.93
CA GLN A 48 -2.75 19.40 6.52
C GLN A 48 -1.82 18.25 6.11
N ARG A 49 -1.48 17.31 7.00
CA ARG A 49 -0.42 16.33 6.72
C ARG A 49 -0.88 14.87 6.77
N GLU A 50 -1.91 14.54 7.52
CA GLU A 50 -2.29 13.14 7.76
C GLU A 50 -3.81 13.01 7.87
N GLY A 51 -4.38 11.97 7.26
CA GLY A 51 -5.78 11.62 7.42
C GLY A 51 -5.93 10.30 8.15
N VAL A 52 -7.15 9.98 8.56
CA VAL A 52 -7.47 8.71 9.21
C VAL A 52 -8.54 7.98 8.40
N TYR A 53 -8.32 6.69 8.17
CA TYR A 53 -9.33 5.79 7.63
C TYR A 53 -10.11 5.19 8.79
N LEU A 54 -11.43 5.36 8.75
CA LEU A 54 -12.34 4.77 9.71
C LEU A 54 -12.96 3.51 9.10
N LEU A 55 -12.82 2.39 9.77
CA LEU A 55 -13.34 1.09 9.35
C LEU A 55 -14.68 0.86 10.05
N ASP A 56 -15.69 0.37 9.32
CA ASP A 56 -16.95 -0.03 9.93
C ASP A 56 -16.71 -1.18 10.94
N PRO A 57 -16.94 -0.98 12.25
CA PRO A 57 -16.61 -1.98 13.26
C PRO A 57 -17.44 -3.26 13.18
N ALA A 58 -18.62 -3.20 12.56
CA ALA A 58 -19.54 -4.33 12.47
C ALA A 58 -19.35 -5.14 11.19
N LEU A 59 -18.95 -4.47 10.09
CA LEU A 59 -18.92 -5.05 8.76
C LEU A 59 -17.51 -5.22 8.19
N PHE A 60 -16.56 -4.37 8.58
CA PHE A 60 -15.20 -4.43 8.05
C PHE A 60 -14.36 -5.47 8.80
N HIS A 61 -13.87 -6.47 8.08
CA HIS A 61 -13.09 -7.55 8.66
C HIS A 61 -11.62 -7.39 8.28
N THR A 62 -10.77 -7.15 9.28
CA THR A 62 -9.32 -7.12 9.12
C THR A 62 -8.63 -8.10 10.07
N SER A 63 -7.56 -8.76 9.59
CA SER A 63 -6.67 -9.55 10.44
C SER A 63 -5.64 -8.69 11.16
N TYR A 64 -5.54 -7.41 10.81
CA TYR A 64 -4.69 -6.47 11.54
C TYR A 64 -5.19 -6.34 12.98
N ARG A 65 -4.23 -6.33 13.91
CA ARG A 65 -4.45 -6.13 15.34
C ARG A 65 -3.47 -5.06 15.77
N GLN A 66 -3.98 -3.89 16.15
CA GLN A 66 -3.13 -2.82 16.67
C GLN A 66 -2.51 -3.32 17.99
N CYS A 67 -1.19 -3.46 18.04
CA CYS A 67 -0.50 -4.18 19.13
C CYS A 67 -0.59 -3.51 20.52
N ASN A 68 -1.13 -2.30 20.68
CA ASN A 68 -0.80 -1.49 21.85
C ASN A 68 -1.96 -0.85 22.63
N ILE A 69 -3.23 -1.15 22.34
CA ILE A 69 -4.33 -0.61 23.15
C ILE A 69 -5.40 -1.70 23.42
N PRO A 70 -5.53 -2.21 24.65
CA PRO A 70 -6.52 -3.23 25.02
C PRO A 70 -7.98 -2.81 24.81
N ASP A 71 -8.24 -1.50 24.74
CA ASP A 71 -9.59 -0.90 24.74
C ASP A 71 -9.85 0.04 23.54
N ALA A 72 -8.93 0.21 22.60
CA ALA A 72 -9.22 0.94 21.36
C ALA A 72 -9.71 -0.05 20.31
N PRO A 73 -10.90 0.16 19.74
CA PRO A 73 -11.32 -0.67 18.64
C PRO A 73 -10.39 -0.39 17.44
N PRO A 74 -9.98 -1.42 16.67
CA PRO A 74 -9.03 -1.32 15.55
C PRO A 74 -9.64 -0.61 14.32
N ASP A 75 -10.53 0.35 14.56
CA ASP A 75 -11.43 0.94 13.58
C ASP A 75 -10.80 2.17 12.92
N ALA A 76 -9.57 2.53 13.29
CA ALA A 76 -8.87 3.70 12.78
C ALA A 76 -7.46 3.33 12.32
N LEU A 77 -7.14 3.64 11.07
CA LEU A 77 -5.80 3.48 10.49
C LEU A 77 -5.33 4.82 9.95
N SER A 78 -4.15 5.28 10.37
CA SER A 78 -3.60 6.52 9.84
C SER A 78 -3.01 6.32 8.43
N THR A 79 -2.94 7.41 7.65
CA THR A 79 -2.22 7.41 6.36
C THR A 79 -0.75 7.02 6.53
N ASP A 80 -0.13 7.37 7.66
CA ASP A 80 1.27 7.04 7.97
C ASP A 80 1.45 5.54 8.27
N GLU A 81 0.57 4.96 9.09
CA GLU A 81 0.57 3.50 9.37
C GLU A 81 0.45 2.69 8.07
N LEU A 82 -0.31 3.20 7.11
CA LEU A 82 -0.52 2.56 5.81
C LEU A 82 0.50 2.98 4.75
N TYR A 83 1.41 3.92 4.98
CA TYR A 83 2.32 4.46 3.96
C TYR A 83 1.58 4.98 2.70
N LEU A 84 0.47 5.69 2.91
CA LEU A 84 -0.35 6.32 1.86
C LEU A 84 -0.01 7.80 1.72
N ASN A 85 -0.70 8.50 0.81
CA ASN A 85 -0.39 9.90 0.49
C ASN A 85 -0.47 10.83 1.71
N VAL A 86 0.36 11.88 1.71
CA VAL A 86 0.38 12.92 2.76
C VAL A 86 -0.52 14.12 2.42
N HIS A 87 -1.35 14.00 1.38
CA HIS A 87 -2.20 15.10 0.89
C HIS A 87 -3.51 15.24 1.63
N ASN A 88 -3.71 14.47 2.71
CA ASN A 88 -4.94 14.48 3.49
C ASN A 88 -6.16 14.18 2.61
N THR A 89 -5.99 13.23 1.68
CA THR A 89 -7.03 12.78 0.75
C THR A 89 -7.13 11.26 0.73
N ARG A 90 -8.33 10.77 0.44
CA ARG A 90 -8.62 9.35 0.33
C ARG A 90 -7.81 8.73 -0.82
N ASP A 91 -7.03 7.69 -0.50
CA ASP A 91 -6.08 7.07 -1.41
C ASP A 91 -6.63 5.78 -2.02
N PRO A 92 -6.68 5.64 -3.35
CA PRO A 92 -7.12 4.40 -3.99
C PRO A 92 -6.16 3.22 -3.77
N ARG A 93 -4.94 3.46 -3.28
CA ARG A 93 -3.95 2.42 -2.95
C ARG A 93 -4.24 1.71 -1.62
N PHE A 94 -5.22 2.19 -0.85
CA PHE A 94 -5.58 1.63 0.46
C PHE A 94 -5.73 0.09 0.46
N PRO A 95 -6.45 -0.56 -0.48
CA PRO A 95 -6.63 -2.02 -0.45
C PRO A 95 -5.31 -2.79 -0.56
N LEU A 96 -4.36 -2.28 -1.35
CA LEU A 96 -3.03 -2.89 -1.49
C LEU A 96 -2.23 -2.76 -0.21
N HIS A 97 -2.19 -1.55 0.36
CA HIS A 97 -1.43 -1.27 1.58
C HIS A 97 -2.00 -1.96 2.82
N LEU A 98 -3.32 -2.12 2.91
CA LEU A 98 -3.94 -2.93 3.96
C LEU A 98 -3.56 -4.40 3.84
N ALA A 99 -3.58 -4.99 2.63
CA ALA A 99 -3.14 -6.37 2.43
C ALA A 99 -1.67 -6.57 2.84
N ILE A 100 -0.82 -5.58 2.55
CA ILE A 100 0.58 -5.56 3.00
C ILE A 100 0.63 -5.50 4.53
N LEU A 101 -0.06 -4.55 5.16
CA LEU A 101 -0.10 -4.40 6.63
C LEU A 101 -0.52 -5.70 7.33
N GLU A 102 -1.54 -6.37 6.79
CA GLU A 102 -2.05 -7.66 7.26
C GLU A 102 -1.07 -8.83 7.08
N GLY A 103 -0.13 -8.71 6.15
CA GLY A 103 0.75 -9.82 5.74
C GLY A 103 0.07 -10.82 4.80
N ASP A 104 -0.98 -10.41 4.08
CA ASP A 104 -1.71 -11.26 3.16
C ASP A 104 -1.06 -11.26 1.76
N LEU A 105 -0.02 -12.08 1.60
CA LEU A 105 0.70 -12.23 0.33
C LEU A 105 -0.21 -12.63 -0.84
N ALA A 106 -1.25 -13.43 -0.58
CA ALA A 106 -2.18 -13.87 -1.62
C ALA A 106 -3.02 -12.69 -2.14
N ALA A 107 -3.55 -11.86 -1.24
CA ALA A 107 -4.25 -10.64 -1.61
C ALA A 107 -3.31 -9.64 -2.28
N THR A 108 -2.10 -9.41 -1.76
CA THR A 108 -1.11 -8.52 -2.40
C THR A 108 -0.80 -8.98 -3.82
N THR A 109 -0.59 -10.28 -4.03
CA THR A 109 -0.35 -10.87 -5.34
C THR A 109 -1.54 -10.65 -6.28
N SER A 110 -2.76 -10.91 -5.80
CA SER A 110 -3.97 -10.70 -6.59
C SER A 110 -4.10 -9.23 -6.97
N ILE A 111 -4.09 -8.31 -6.00
CA ILE A 111 -4.25 -6.87 -6.26
C ILE A 111 -3.20 -6.38 -7.25
N LEU A 112 -1.93 -6.77 -7.08
CA LEU A 112 -0.84 -6.34 -7.97
C LEU A 112 -1.03 -6.81 -9.42
N ARG A 113 -1.56 -8.02 -9.64
CA ARG A 113 -1.84 -8.55 -10.98
C ARG A 113 -2.99 -7.81 -11.67
N CYS A 114 -3.94 -7.36 -10.87
CA CYS A 114 -5.22 -6.81 -11.31
C CYS A 114 -5.16 -5.27 -11.47
N ARG A 115 -4.41 -4.61 -10.58
CA ARG A 115 -4.22 -3.16 -10.48
C ARG A 115 -2.76 -2.79 -10.21
N PRO A 116 -1.85 -3.09 -11.16
CA PRO A 116 -0.44 -2.72 -11.00
C PRO A 116 -0.25 -1.21 -10.83
N ASP A 117 -1.13 -0.40 -11.41
CA ASP A 117 -1.17 1.07 -11.33
C ASP A 117 -1.23 1.63 -9.91
N LEU A 118 -1.68 0.83 -8.94
CA LEU A 118 -1.72 1.22 -7.52
C LEU A 118 -0.41 0.93 -6.77
N ALA A 119 0.53 0.22 -7.39
CA ALA A 119 1.72 -0.31 -6.75
C ALA A 119 2.94 0.60 -6.95
N TYR A 120 3.06 1.60 -6.08
CA TYR A 120 4.20 2.52 -6.03
C TYR A 120 5.31 2.01 -5.09
N GLN A 121 6.48 2.66 -5.09
CA GLN A 121 7.60 2.33 -4.21
C GLN A 121 7.21 2.26 -2.72
N GLU A 122 6.24 3.06 -2.28
CA GLU A 122 5.72 3.07 -0.91
C GLU A 122 5.16 1.71 -0.48
N ALA A 123 4.67 0.87 -1.41
CA ALA A 123 4.24 -0.49 -1.10
C ALA A 123 5.42 -1.37 -0.64
N ILE A 124 6.61 -1.18 -1.22
CA ILE A 124 7.83 -1.89 -0.81
C ILE A 124 8.29 -1.37 0.56
N GLU A 125 8.26 -0.05 0.76
CA GLU A 125 8.59 0.57 2.04
C GLU A 125 7.67 0.05 3.16
N ALA A 126 6.36 0.06 2.94
CA ALA A 126 5.36 -0.48 3.87
C ALA A 126 5.66 -1.94 4.26
N ALA A 127 5.95 -2.80 3.27
CA ALA A 127 6.25 -4.20 3.52
C ALA A 127 7.50 -4.38 4.39
N ILE A 128 8.55 -3.58 4.17
CA ILE A 128 9.77 -3.64 4.97
C ILE A 128 9.53 -3.14 6.40
N GLN A 129 8.84 -2.01 6.55
CA GLN A 129 8.61 -1.38 7.86
C GLN A 129 7.69 -2.22 8.75
N HIS A 130 6.68 -2.87 8.15
CA HIS A 130 5.81 -3.83 8.82
C HIS A 130 6.40 -5.24 8.95
N LYS A 131 7.67 -5.43 8.57
CA LYS A 131 8.41 -6.71 8.65
C LYS A 131 7.76 -7.86 7.89
N ARG A 132 7.05 -7.55 6.81
CA ARG A 132 6.44 -8.51 5.87
C ARG A 132 7.45 -8.86 4.79
N LEU A 133 8.53 -9.52 5.21
CA LEU A 133 9.71 -9.74 4.37
C LEU A 133 9.42 -10.60 3.14
N ASP A 134 8.51 -11.55 3.27
CA ASP A 134 7.96 -12.35 2.17
C ASP A 134 7.29 -11.48 1.10
N ILE A 135 6.45 -10.54 1.52
CA ILE A 135 5.81 -9.57 0.62
C ILE A 135 6.85 -8.61 0.03
N ALA A 136 7.80 -8.11 0.84
CA ALA A 136 8.85 -7.22 0.36
C ALA A 136 9.72 -7.88 -0.71
N THR A 137 10.12 -9.15 -0.50
CA THR A 137 10.85 -9.94 -1.50
C THR A 137 10.03 -10.09 -2.78
N TYR A 138 8.76 -10.48 -2.66
CA TYR A 138 7.87 -10.59 -3.81
C TYR A 138 7.77 -9.28 -4.60
N LEU A 139 7.54 -8.15 -3.94
CA LEU A 139 7.44 -6.84 -4.60
C LEU A 139 8.75 -6.43 -5.28
N LEU A 140 9.90 -6.71 -4.67
CA LEU A 140 11.22 -6.44 -5.27
C LEU A 140 11.45 -7.27 -6.55
N GLU A 141 11.03 -8.54 -6.55
CA GLU A 141 11.08 -9.39 -7.75
C GLU A 141 10.17 -8.85 -8.85
N GLN A 142 8.92 -8.49 -8.52
CA GLN A 142 7.97 -7.91 -9.46
C GLN A 142 8.45 -6.57 -10.03
N ARG A 143 9.07 -5.73 -9.20
CA ARG A 143 9.69 -4.46 -9.61
C ARG A 143 10.76 -4.66 -10.68
N ALA A 144 11.55 -5.73 -10.57
CA ALA A 144 12.63 -6.03 -11.50
C ALA A 144 12.15 -6.60 -12.84
N THR A 145 10.92 -7.14 -12.91
CA THR A 145 10.53 -8.05 -14.00
C THR A 145 9.20 -7.71 -14.67
N HIS A 146 8.18 -7.27 -13.93
CA HIS A 146 6.80 -7.21 -14.44
C HIS A 146 6.07 -5.90 -14.16
N VAL A 147 6.40 -5.17 -13.09
CA VAL A 147 5.61 -4.01 -12.62
C VAL A 147 6.49 -2.75 -12.55
N PRO A 148 6.59 -1.96 -13.63
CA PRO A 148 7.39 -0.74 -13.65
C PRO A 148 6.85 0.34 -12.70
N GLU A 149 5.56 0.31 -12.34
CA GLU A 149 4.90 1.17 -11.34
C GLU A 149 5.67 1.19 -10.01
N LEU A 150 6.24 0.05 -9.60
CA LEU A 150 7.02 -0.08 -8.36
C LEU A 150 8.35 0.70 -8.40
N ASN A 151 8.72 1.30 -9.53
CA ASN A 151 9.83 2.25 -9.62
C ASN A 151 9.40 3.71 -9.42
N ARG A 152 8.10 4.00 -9.38
CA ARG A 152 7.58 5.34 -9.19
C ARG A 152 7.37 5.63 -7.72
N ASN A 153 7.61 6.88 -7.35
CA ASN A 153 7.22 7.40 -6.05
C ASN A 153 5.94 8.23 -6.22
N PHE A 154 4.91 7.96 -5.42
CA PHE A 154 3.61 8.57 -5.60
C PHE A 154 3.65 10.09 -5.39
N GLU A 155 4.35 10.53 -4.34
CA GLU A 155 4.48 11.94 -4.00
C GLU A 155 5.25 12.72 -5.07
N ASP A 156 6.34 12.14 -5.60
CA ASP A 156 7.08 12.75 -6.69
C ASP A 156 6.22 12.86 -7.95
N GLU A 157 5.48 11.80 -8.31
CA GLU A 157 4.60 11.81 -9.47
C GLU A 157 3.47 12.83 -9.32
N TYR A 158 2.83 12.90 -8.15
CA TYR A 158 1.81 13.90 -7.83
C TYR A 158 2.34 15.33 -7.96
N GLN A 159 3.61 15.56 -7.60
CA GLN A 159 4.29 16.85 -7.71
C GLN A 159 4.93 17.11 -9.09
N GLY A 160 4.84 16.17 -10.03
CA GLY A 160 5.50 16.26 -11.34
C GLY A 160 7.04 16.21 -11.27
N ARG A 161 7.59 15.58 -10.25
CA ARG A 161 9.02 15.41 -10.02
C ARG A 161 9.50 14.03 -10.48
N PRO A 162 10.80 13.88 -10.84
CA PRO A 162 11.38 12.57 -11.06
C PRO A 162 11.32 11.73 -9.77
N SER A 163 10.92 10.47 -9.90
CA SER A 163 10.84 9.57 -8.74
C SER A 163 12.21 9.36 -8.11
N ARG A 164 12.28 9.52 -6.79
CA ARG A 164 13.46 9.22 -5.97
C ARG A 164 13.82 7.73 -6.02
N LEU A 165 15.07 7.44 -5.61
CA LEU A 165 15.55 6.07 -5.48
C LEU A 165 14.92 5.40 -4.26
N LEU A 166 14.71 4.08 -4.37
CA LEU A 166 14.13 3.29 -3.29
C LEU A 166 14.97 3.35 -2.00
N ASP A 167 16.28 3.52 -2.06
CA ASP A 167 17.13 3.60 -0.87
C ASP A 167 17.18 5.00 -0.24
N ALA A 168 16.46 5.99 -0.79
CA ALA A 168 16.44 7.35 -0.26
C ALA A 168 15.83 7.45 1.16
N TRP A 169 14.94 6.51 1.55
CA TRP A 169 14.37 6.44 2.90
C TRP A 169 15.24 5.66 3.89
N LEU A 170 16.23 4.89 3.41
CA LEU A 170 17.15 4.19 4.30
C LEU A 170 18.07 5.23 4.97
N PRO A 171 18.28 5.16 6.30
CA PRO A 171 19.33 5.92 6.95
C PRO A 171 20.63 5.66 6.20
N SER A 172 21.29 6.71 5.70
CA SER A 172 22.52 6.55 4.92
C SER A 172 23.53 5.71 5.72
N CYS A 173 23.78 4.47 5.30
CA CYS A 173 24.78 3.57 5.91
C CYS A 173 26.23 4.08 5.79
N ARG A 174 26.45 5.36 5.47
CA ARG A 174 27.75 5.94 5.12
C ARG A 174 28.53 6.58 6.28
N SER A 175 28.04 6.55 7.52
CA SER A 175 28.67 7.34 8.60
C SER A 175 29.46 6.58 9.68
N THR A 176 29.68 5.27 9.61
CA THR A 176 30.45 4.56 10.66
C THR A 176 31.90 4.20 10.31
N LEU A 177 32.37 4.44 9.07
CA LEU A 177 33.75 4.12 8.67
C LEU A 177 34.76 5.28 8.79
N TYR A 178 34.33 6.50 9.14
CA TYR A 178 35.26 7.64 9.28
C TYR A 178 35.51 8.12 10.73
N GLU A 179 34.78 7.63 11.74
CA GLU A 179 35.00 8.09 13.12
C GLU A 179 36.12 7.38 13.88
N ASN A 180 36.63 6.24 13.40
CA ASN A 180 37.71 5.51 14.09
C ASN A 180 39.13 6.06 13.85
N ASN A 181 39.30 7.13 13.07
CA ASN A 181 40.63 7.72 12.80
C ASN A 181 40.94 9.02 13.55
N ARG A 182 40.12 9.43 14.55
CA ARG A 182 40.37 10.66 15.34
C ARG A 182 40.57 10.47 16.84
N ARG A 183 40.75 9.24 17.34
CA ARG A 183 41.09 8.99 18.76
C ARG A 183 42.48 8.39 18.95
N SER A 184 43.52 9.04 18.44
CA SER A 184 44.91 8.74 18.80
C SER A 184 45.82 9.97 18.73
N ARG A 185 45.63 10.94 19.63
CA ARG A 185 46.74 11.79 20.09
C ARG A 185 46.63 12.00 21.60
N PRO A 186 47.61 11.52 22.40
CA PRO A 186 47.63 11.78 23.83
C PRO A 186 48.07 13.22 24.10
N TYR A 187 47.42 13.84 25.08
CA TYR A 187 47.90 15.03 25.77
C TYR A 187 49.11 14.66 26.64
N SER A 188 50.19 15.44 26.55
CA SER A 188 51.24 15.61 27.57
C SER A 188 51.92 16.93 27.22
N ALA A 189 51.57 18.02 27.93
CA ALA A 189 52.26 18.56 29.12
C ALA A 189 53.47 19.41 28.72
#